data_AF-A0A0E3UK25-F1
#
_entry.id   AF-A0A0E3UK25-F1
#
_cell.length_a   1.000
_cell.length_b   1.000
_cell.length_c   1.000
_cell.angle_alpha   90.00
_cell.angle_beta   90.00
_cell.angle_gamma   90.00
#
_symmetry.space_group_name_H-M   'P 1'
#
loop_
_entity.id
_entity.type
_entity.pdbx_description
1 polymer ?
#
loop_
_entity_poly.entity_id
_entity_poly.type
_entity_poly.pdbx_seq_one_letter_code
_entity_poly.pdbx_strand_id
1 'polypeptide(L)'
;MPADVLIANRDTFRNALLDWYRANRRRLPWREEPSLYKTVVSEFMLQQTQVKTMLPYFARWLEALPNFKVLAAAEETQVVKLWEGLGYYSRARNLHRLARAIVALPEPPRAPEAWRELPGIGPYSAAAITSITFSAPIAVVDGNVVRILSRLVADSTPYRDSTAAAKSLGPLADALLNSGSPGDHNQAMMELGATVCHRKNPLCTVCPVLNLCAGRRSGEPEAYPRLAAKIIESRTVFRAWCRRDSDGAVLLHRTASSARRLAGQHELPSAEHLGLSPAALEKSGALLKTKKRGITRYAFTEPIHALPAQKVSAPLADGLVWVEPTQLESVLMSGPHRRWVRELLAE
;
A
#
# COMPACT_ATOMS: atom_id res chain seq x y z
N MET A 1 22.11 -21.39 -12.66
CA MET A 1 22.37 -22.19 -11.44
C MET A 1 21.03 -22.73 -11.02
N PRO A 2 20.85 -24.04 -11.13
CA PRO A 2 19.65 -24.73 -10.66
C PRO A 2 19.36 -24.47 -9.18
N ALA A 3 18.11 -24.64 -8.76
CA ALA A 3 17.67 -24.36 -7.39
C ALA A 3 18.34 -25.28 -6.36
N ASP A 4 18.57 -26.55 -6.68
CA ASP A 4 19.30 -27.53 -5.88
C ASP A 4 20.74 -27.10 -5.61
N VAL A 5 21.45 -26.58 -6.61
CA VAL A 5 22.81 -26.05 -6.44
C VAL A 5 22.81 -24.82 -5.52
N LEU A 6 21.81 -23.94 -5.64
CA LEU A 6 21.67 -22.79 -4.74
C LEU A 6 21.38 -23.23 -3.30
N ILE A 7 20.51 -24.22 -3.12
CA ILE A 7 20.19 -24.80 -1.80
C ILE A 7 21.42 -25.48 -1.18
N ALA A 8 22.23 -26.18 -1.98
CA ALA A 8 23.49 -26.74 -1.53
C ALA A 8 24.49 -25.67 -1.03
N ASN A 9 24.37 -24.43 -1.54
CA ASN A 9 25.18 -23.28 -1.14
C ASN A 9 24.44 -22.31 -0.19
N ARG A 10 23.39 -22.77 0.50
CA ARG A 10 22.52 -21.92 1.33
C ARG A 10 23.26 -21.20 2.46
N ASP A 11 24.30 -21.79 3.04
CA ASP A 11 25.02 -21.15 4.15
C ASP A 11 25.87 -19.97 3.65
N THR A 12 26.53 -20.11 2.50
CA THR A 12 27.17 -19.01 1.78
C THR A 12 26.17 -17.90 1.45
N PHE A 13 24.98 -18.27 0.95
CA PHE A 13 23.91 -17.31 0.67
C PHE A 13 23.46 -16.55 1.92
N ARG A 14 23.15 -17.28 3.00
CA ARG A 14 22.65 -16.73 4.27
C ARG A 14 23.67 -15.79 4.89
N ASN A 15 24.94 -16.19 4.95
CA ASN A 15 25.99 -15.38 5.56
C ASN A 15 26.21 -14.09 4.76
N ALA A 16 26.40 -14.19 3.44
CA ALA A 16 26.58 -13.02 2.59
C ALA A 16 25.41 -12.03 2.67
N LEU A 17 24.17 -12.55 2.68
CA LEU A 17 22.97 -11.72 2.80
C LEU A 17 22.87 -11.02 4.16
N LEU A 18 23.07 -11.76 5.26
CA LEU A 18 22.91 -11.22 6.61
C LEU A 18 24.03 -10.26 6.99
N ASP A 19 25.27 -10.53 6.61
CA ASP A 19 26.40 -9.65 6.86
C ASP A 19 26.23 -8.32 6.12
N TRP A 20 25.82 -8.39 4.85
CA TRP A 20 25.45 -7.20 4.10
C TRP A 20 24.30 -6.44 4.75
N TYR A 21 23.23 -7.13 5.17
CA TYR A 21 22.06 -6.48 5.78
C TYR A 21 22.42 -5.76 7.08
N ARG A 22 23.22 -6.39 7.95
CA ARG A 22 23.68 -5.77 9.20
C ARG A 22 24.48 -4.49 8.96
N ALA A 23 25.30 -4.47 7.92
CA ALA A 23 26.12 -3.31 7.56
C ALA A 23 25.35 -2.22 6.79
N ASN A 24 24.31 -2.57 6.03
CA ASN A 24 23.70 -1.67 5.03
C ASN A 24 22.21 -1.35 5.26
N ARG A 25 21.54 -1.99 6.22
CA ARG A 25 20.10 -1.78 6.45
C ARG A 25 19.80 -0.31 6.75
N ARG A 26 18.74 0.22 6.12
CA ARG A 26 18.22 1.54 6.47
C ARG A 26 17.76 1.55 7.92
N ARG A 27 18.10 2.65 8.62
CA ARG A 27 17.60 3.00 9.95
C ARG A 27 16.12 3.38 9.81
N LEU A 28 15.24 2.54 10.36
CA LEU A 28 13.79 2.71 10.28
C LEU A 28 13.22 2.61 11.70
N PRO A 29 12.22 3.44 12.07
CA PRO A 29 11.74 3.50 13.45
C PRO A 29 11.29 2.16 14.05
N TRP A 30 10.63 1.31 13.25
CA TRP A 30 10.19 -0.03 13.67
C TRP A 30 11.31 -1.09 13.69
N ARG A 31 12.49 -0.78 13.14
CA ARG A 31 13.68 -1.65 13.20
C ARG A 31 14.63 -1.27 14.32
N GLU A 32 14.74 0.02 14.63
CA GLU A 32 15.63 0.50 15.69
C GLU A 32 15.04 0.26 17.08
N GLU A 33 13.73 0.41 17.20
CA GLU A 33 12.99 0.11 18.44
C GLU A 33 11.88 -0.89 18.13
N PRO A 34 12.23 -2.17 17.90
CA PRO A 34 11.26 -3.18 17.49
C PRO A 34 10.25 -3.45 18.61
N SER A 35 8.97 -3.49 18.24
CA SER A 35 7.90 -3.98 19.10
C SER A 35 6.83 -4.61 18.23
N LEU A 36 6.04 -5.54 18.77
CA LEU A 36 4.94 -6.14 18.04
C LEU A 36 4.02 -5.06 17.44
N TYR A 37 3.69 -4.04 18.23
CA TYR A 37 2.84 -2.95 17.79
C TYR A 37 3.45 -2.19 16.60
N LYS A 38 4.71 -1.77 16.72
CA LYS A 38 5.41 -1.02 15.67
C LYS A 38 5.55 -1.85 14.40
N THR A 39 5.88 -3.14 14.50
CA THR A 39 5.95 -4.07 13.37
C THR A 39 4.59 -4.14 12.67
N VAL A 40 3.51 -4.43 13.40
CA VAL A 40 2.16 -4.55 12.82
C VAL A 40 1.72 -3.25 12.15
N VAL A 41 1.88 -2.10 12.81
CA VAL A 41 1.51 -0.80 12.22
C VAL A 41 2.32 -0.54 10.94
N SER A 42 3.64 -0.79 10.96
CA SER A 42 4.49 -0.60 9.78
C SER A 42 4.08 -1.50 8.61
N GLU A 43 3.76 -2.76 8.88
CA GLU A 43 3.33 -3.73 7.87
C GLU A 43 2.02 -3.29 7.21
N PHE A 44 1.04 -2.84 8.00
CA PHE A 44 -0.19 -2.29 7.45
C PHE A 44 0.05 -1.02 6.62
N MET A 45 0.88 -0.10 7.12
CA MET A 45 1.14 1.16 6.41
C MET A 45 1.94 0.95 5.12
N LEU A 46 2.86 0.00 5.06
CA LEU A 46 3.72 -0.25 3.89
C LEU A 46 3.05 -1.04 2.77
N GLN A 47 1.87 -1.62 3.00
CA GLN A 47 1.07 -2.25 1.94
C GLN A 47 0.81 -1.24 0.80
N GLN A 48 1.48 -1.43 -0.34
CA GLN A 48 1.39 -0.54 -1.51
C GLN A 48 1.72 0.93 -1.21
N THR A 49 2.55 1.20 -0.21
CA THR A 49 2.98 2.56 0.17
C THR A 49 4.50 2.59 0.29
N GLN A 50 5.14 3.65 -0.22
CA GLN A 50 6.58 3.81 -0.12
C GLN A 50 6.99 4.20 1.30
N VAL A 51 8.14 3.71 1.77
CA VAL A 51 8.72 4.03 3.08
C VAL A 51 8.77 5.55 3.32
N LYS A 52 9.32 6.32 2.36
CA LYS A 52 9.45 7.78 2.47
C LYS A 52 8.10 8.47 2.70
N THR A 53 7.05 8.01 2.02
CA THR A 53 5.69 8.56 2.17
C THR A 53 5.10 8.21 3.54
N MET A 54 5.39 7.01 4.04
CA MET A 54 4.81 6.46 5.26
C MET A 54 5.43 7.05 6.54
N LEU A 55 6.73 7.39 6.55
CA LEU A 55 7.44 7.86 7.75
C LEU A 55 6.73 8.98 8.56
N PRO A 56 6.29 10.11 7.96
CA PRO A 56 5.61 11.16 8.73
C PRO A 56 4.23 10.72 9.26
N TYR A 57 3.60 9.71 8.64
CA TYR A 57 2.36 9.14 9.15
C TYR A 57 2.60 8.21 10.32
N PHE A 58 3.65 7.39 10.25
CA PHE A 58 4.03 6.49 11.33
C PHE A 58 4.39 7.26 12.60
N ALA A 59 5.13 8.37 12.47
CA ALA A 59 5.48 9.23 13.61
C ALA A 59 4.22 9.79 14.32
N ARG A 60 3.35 10.48 13.57
CA ARG A 60 2.08 11.03 14.11
C ARG A 60 1.16 9.95 14.65
N TRP A 61 1.15 8.78 14.03
CA TRP A 61 0.35 7.65 14.48
C TRP A 61 0.82 7.14 15.83
N LEU A 62 2.13 6.93 16.02
CA LEU A 62 2.67 6.47 17.30
C LEU A 62 2.54 7.50 18.41
N GLU A 63 2.55 8.79 18.09
CA GLU A 63 2.28 9.87 19.05
C GLU A 63 0.84 9.80 19.56
N ALA A 64 -0.13 9.68 18.66
CA ALA A 64 -1.55 9.66 19.02
C ALA A 64 -2.04 8.31 19.55
N LEU A 65 -1.54 7.21 18.98
CA LEU A 65 -1.96 5.83 19.23
C LEU A 65 -0.70 4.98 19.48
N PRO A 66 -0.09 5.03 20.68
CA PRO A 66 1.23 4.45 20.94
C PRO A 66 1.24 2.92 21.10
N ASN A 67 0.08 2.28 21.28
CA ASN A 67 -0.02 0.83 21.51
C ASN A 67 -1.39 0.26 21.12
N PHE A 68 -1.53 -1.07 21.14
CA PHE A 68 -2.77 -1.75 20.80
C PHE A 68 -3.96 -1.35 21.68
N LYS A 69 -3.75 -1.10 22.98
CA LYS A 69 -4.83 -0.72 23.91
C LYS A 69 -5.42 0.64 23.54
N VAL A 70 -4.57 1.64 23.32
CA VAL A 70 -5.01 2.98 22.90
C VAL A 70 -5.67 2.94 21.53
N LEU A 71 -5.10 2.20 20.57
CA LEU A 71 -5.70 2.03 19.25
C LEU A 71 -7.06 1.32 19.30
N ALA A 72 -7.22 0.29 20.14
CA ALA A 72 -8.48 -0.46 20.26
C ALA A 72 -9.62 0.37 20.86
N ALA A 73 -9.29 1.29 21.78
CA ALA A 73 -10.22 2.17 22.47
C ALA A 73 -10.58 3.44 21.67
N ALA A 74 -9.81 3.78 20.63
CA ALA A 74 -10.03 4.97 19.83
C ALA A 74 -11.33 4.90 19.01
N GLU A 75 -11.91 6.08 18.73
CA GLU A 75 -13.02 6.21 17.80
C GLU A 75 -12.56 5.92 16.36
N GLU A 76 -13.38 5.23 15.57
CA GLU A 76 -13.01 4.90 14.18
C GLU A 76 -12.72 6.16 13.35
N THR A 77 -13.45 7.24 13.61
CA THR A 77 -13.25 8.54 12.95
C THR A 77 -11.84 9.09 13.19
N GLN A 78 -11.32 9.00 14.41
CA GLN A 78 -9.94 9.40 14.75
C GLN A 78 -8.91 8.52 14.02
N VAL A 79 -9.09 7.20 14.04
CA VAL A 79 -8.21 6.24 13.37
C VAL A 79 -8.11 6.52 11.86
N VAL A 80 -9.27 6.65 11.21
CA VAL A 80 -9.34 6.90 9.77
C VAL A 80 -8.76 8.28 9.43
N LYS A 81 -8.92 9.27 10.31
CA LYS A 81 -8.34 10.61 10.14
C LYS A 81 -6.82 10.60 10.21
N LEU A 82 -6.22 9.89 11.17
CA LEU A 82 -4.76 9.75 11.25
C LEU A 82 -4.17 9.04 10.01
N TRP A 83 -4.96 8.22 9.33
CA TRP A 83 -4.58 7.53 8.09
C TRP A 83 -4.77 8.39 6.82
N GLU A 84 -5.33 9.60 6.94
CA GLU A 84 -5.75 10.41 5.81
C GLU A 84 -4.61 10.78 4.86
N GLY A 85 -4.72 10.34 3.61
CA GLY A 85 -3.72 10.56 2.57
C GLY A 85 -2.77 9.38 2.33
N LEU A 86 -2.70 8.38 3.21
CA LEU A 86 -1.99 7.11 2.92
C LEU A 86 -2.73 6.23 1.90
N GLY A 87 -4.02 6.46 1.70
CA GLY A 87 -4.87 5.66 0.82
C GLY A 87 -5.15 4.26 1.37
N TYR A 88 -5.99 3.49 0.66
CA TYR A 88 -6.44 2.15 1.08
C TYR A 88 -6.94 2.12 2.54
N TYR A 89 -7.91 2.98 2.86
CA TYR A 89 -8.44 3.18 4.22
C TYR A 89 -9.08 1.94 4.87
N SER A 90 -9.37 0.89 4.10
CA SER A 90 -9.71 -0.42 4.66
C SER A 90 -8.59 -0.98 5.53
N ARG A 91 -7.32 -0.62 5.27
CA ARG A 91 -6.17 -0.99 6.10
C ARG A 91 -6.27 -0.40 7.49
N ALA A 92 -6.60 0.89 7.62
CA ALA A 92 -6.79 1.54 8.92
C ALA A 92 -7.90 0.88 9.73
N ARG A 93 -9.05 0.62 9.08
CA ARG A 93 -10.20 -0.05 9.71
C ARG A 93 -9.88 -1.49 10.12
N ASN A 94 -9.16 -2.22 9.28
CA ASN A 94 -8.71 -3.57 9.61
C ASN A 94 -7.70 -3.57 10.76
N LEU A 95 -6.75 -2.62 10.77
CA LEU A 95 -5.78 -2.46 11.85
C LEU A 95 -6.47 -2.14 13.18
N HIS A 96 -7.52 -1.30 13.16
CA HIS A 96 -8.33 -1.01 14.33
C HIS A 96 -9.08 -2.26 14.84
N ARG A 97 -9.73 -3.02 13.94
CA ARG A 97 -10.37 -4.30 14.31
C ARG A 97 -9.36 -5.32 14.83
N LEU A 98 -8.17 -5.39 14.23
CA LEU A 98 -7.08 -6.24 14.69
C LEU A 98 -6.63 -5.85 16.08
N ALA A 99 -6.47 -4.55 16.37
CA ALA A 99 -6.09 -4.09 17.70
C ALA A 99 -7.09 -4.53 18.77
N ARG A 100 -8.40 -4.41 18.48
CA ARG A 100 -9.47 -4.91 19.36
C ARG A 100 -9.38 -6.42 19.57
N ALA A 101 -9.15 -7.18 18.49
CA ALA A 101 -8.98 -8.63 18.58
C ALA A 101 -7.73 -9.03 19.41
N ILE A 102 -6.59 -8.36 19.19
CA ILE A 102 -5.35 -8.62 19.94
C ILE A 102 -5.50 -8.29 21.42
N VAL A 103 -6.14 -7.18 21.78
CA VAL A 103 -6.34 -6.77 23.19
C VAL A 103 -7.26 -7.73 23.93
N ALA A 104 -8.18 -8.42 23.23
CA ALA A 104 -9.06 -9.41 23.81
C ALA A 104 -8.39 -10.77 24.07
N LEU A 105 -7.20 -11.02 23.51
CA LEU A 105 -6.45 -12.24 23.76
C LEU A 105 -5.59 -12.13 25.03
N PRO A 106 -5.40 -13.21 25.79
CA PRO A 106 -4.50 -13.21 26.95
C PRO A 106 -3.05 -12.93 26.55
N GLU A 107 -2.63 -13.44 25.38
CA GLU A 107 -1.34 -13.15 24.75
C GLU A 107 -1.45 -13.16 23.22
N PRO A 108 -0.60 -12.40 22.50
CA PRO A 108 -0.55 -12.47 21.05
C PRO A 108 -0.09 -13.86 20.57
N PRO A 109 -0.73 -14.44 19.53
CA PRO A 109 -0.30 -15.72 19.00
C PRO A 109 1.11 -15.63 18.42
N ARG A 110 1.87 -16.73 18.48
CA ARG A 110 3.22 -16.81 17.91
C ARG A 110 3.25 -17.46 16.52
N ALA A 111 2.24 -18.28 16.21
CA ALA A 111 2.15 -19.03 14.97
C ALA A 111 1.53 -18.19 13.83
N PRO A 112 2.06 -18.25 12.60
CA PRO A 112 1.52 -17.50 11.46
C PRO A 112 0.07 -17.89 11.12
N GLU A 113 -0.34 -19.14 11.35
CA GLU A 113 -1.70 -19.62 11.09
C GLU A 113 -2.73 -18.84 11.91
N ALA A 114 -2.48 -18.68 13.22
CA ALA A 114 -3.35 -17.92 14.10
C ALA A 114 -3.40 -16.43 13.74
N TRP A 115 -2.30 -15.86 13.22
CA TRP A 115 -2.30 -14.49 12.72
C TRP A 115 -3.18 -14.32 11.47
N ARG A 116 -3.31 -15.33 10.60
CA ARG A 116 -4.13 -15.26 9.38
C ARG A 116 -5.63 -15.14 9.67
N GLU A 117 -6.06 -15.61 10.84
CA GLU A 117 -7.45 -15.47 11.29
C GLU A 117 -7.78 -14.06 11.79
N LEU A 118 -6.76 -13.20 11.96
CA LEU A 118 -6.95 -11.82 12.45
C LEU A 118 -7.34 -10.85 11.33
N PRO A 119 -8.15 -9.81 11.64
CA PRO A 119 -8.64 -8.85 10.65
C PRO A 119 -7.53 -8.19 9.81
N GLY A 120 -7.61 -8.37 8.48
CA GLY A 120 -6.70 -7.74 7.53
C GLY A 120 -5.30 -8.34 7.44
N ILE A 121 -5.06 -9.49 8.07
CA ILE A 121 -3.82 -10.23 7.94
C ILE A 121 -3.94 -11.24 6.80
N GLY A 122 -3.08 -11.10 5.79
CA GLY A 122 -2.90 -12.12 4.76
C GLY A 122 -1.69 -13.02 5.03
N PRO A 123 -1.42 -14.02 4.18
CA PRO A 123 -0.27 -14.92 4.32
C PRO A 123 1.08 -14.18 4.45
N TYR A 124 1.27 -13.11 3.67
CA TYR A 124 2.45 -12.26 3.75
C TYR A 124 2.61 -11.61 5.12
N SER A 125 1.60 -10.85 5.59
CA SER A 125 1.70 -10.13 6.86
C SER A 125 1.81 -11.08 8.04
N ALA A 126 1.14 -12.23 8.00
CA ALA A 126 1.31 -13.27 9.02
C ALA A 126 2.77 -13.72 9.11
N ALA A 127 3.38 -14.12 7.99
CA ALA A 127 4.79 -14.53 7.96
C ALA A 127 5.74 -13.40 8.37
N ALA A 128 5.49 -12.17 7.93
CA ALA A 128 6.33 -11.01 8.25
C ALA A 128 6.29 -10.69 9.74
N ILE A 129 5.09 -10.54 10.31
CA ILE A 129 4.91 -10.22 11.72
C ILE A 129 5.51 -11.31 12.61
N THR A 130 5.23 -12.58 12.33
CA THR A 130 5.69 -13.68 13.20
C THR A 130 7.16 -13.99 13.06
N SER A 131 7.75 -13.91 11.86
CA SER A 131 9.19 -14.10 11.70
C SER A 131 10.00 -12.96 12.33
N ILE A 132 9.52 -11.71 12.24
CA ILE A 132 10.20 -10.54 12.81
C ILE A 132 10.06 -10.48 14.32
N THR A 133 8.87 -10.77 14.86
CA THR A 133 8.56 -10.52 16.28
C THR A 133 8.69 -11.77 17.15
N PHE A 134 8.41 -12.94 16.59
CA PHE A 134 8.35 -14.21 17.33
C PHE A 134 9.35 -15.25 16.82
N SER A 135 10.24 -14.86 15.90
CA SER A 135 11.23 -15.76 15.28
C SER A 135 10.63 -17.01 14.65
N ALA A 136 9.37 -16.93 14.16
CA ALA A 136 8.76 -18.04 13.44
C ALA A 136 9.60 -18.37 12.17
N PRO A 137 10.01 -19.62 11.94
CA PRO A 137 10.88 -20.01 10.85
C PRO A 137 10.09 -20.14 9.53
N ILE A 138 9.51 -19.04 9.07
CA ILE A 138 8.72 -18.96 7.83
C ILE A 138 9.28 -17.87 6.91
N ALA A 139 9.44 -18.19 5.62
CA ALA A 139 9.90 -17.21 4.65
C ALA A 139 8.78 -16.23 4.25
N VAL A 140 9.16 -14.98 4.02
CA VAL A 140 8.28 -13.93 3.53
C VAL A 140 8.53 -13.72 2.04
N VAL A 141 7.51 -13.94 1.21
CA VAL A 141 7.64 -13.86 -0.24
C VAL A 141 6.76 -12.73 -0.81
N ASP A 142 7.32 -11.53 -0.90
CA ASP A 142 6.71 -10.38 -1.57
C ASP A 142 7.21 -10.22 -3.02
N GLY A 143 6.80 -9.13 -3.69
CA GLY A 143 7.28 -8.83 -5.05
C GLY A 143 8.79 -8.55 -5.14
N ASN A 144 9.46 -8.18 -4.03
CA ASN A 144 10.91 -8.06 -3.98
C ASN A 144 11.56 -9.44 -3.94
N VAL A 145 11.11 -10.30 -3.04
CA VAL A 145 11.62 -11.66 -2.86
C VAL A 145 11.35 -12.50 -4.09
N VAL A 146 10.16 -12.44 -4.70
CA VAL A 146 9.86 -13.09 -5.99
C VAL A 146 10.91 -12.72 -7.03
N ARG A 147 11.21 -11.42 -7.17
CA ARG A 147 12.19 -10.95 -8.15
C ARG A 147 13.60 -11.46 -7.85
N ILE A 148 14.03 -11.44 -6.57
CA ILE A 148 15.34 -11.94 -6.17
C ILE A 148 15.44 -13.43 -6.46
N LEU A 149 14.48 -14.24 -6.00
CA LEU A 149 14.49 -15.69 -6.17
C LEU A 149 14.45 -16.08 -7.65
N SER A 150 13.56 -15.49 -8.44
CA SER A 150 13.53 -15.74 -9.89
C SER A 150 14.85 -15.41 -10.57
N ARG A 151 15.53 -14.32 -10.17
CA ARG A 151 16.86 -13.98 -10.71
C ARG A 151 17.96 -14.93 -10.21
N LEU A 152 17.92 -15.35 -8.95
CA LEU A 152 18.94 -16.24 -8.40
C LEU A 152 19.00 -17.57 -9.17
N VAL A 153 17.85 -18.12 -9.55
CA VAL A 153 17.77 -19.39 -10.28
C VAL A 153 17.52 -19.24 -11.79
N ALA A 154 17.41 -18.01 -12.30
CA ALA A 154 17.05 -17.71 -13.70
C ALA A 154 15.74 -18.39 -14.13
N ASP A 155 14.72 -18.30 -13.27
CA ASP A 155 13.40 -18.93 -13.45
C ASP A 155 12.64 -18.34 -14.64
N SER A 156 12.63 -19.06 -15.76
CA SER A 156 11.96 -18.68 -17.00
C SER A 156 10.47 -19.05 -17.03
N THR A 157 9.91 -19.55 -15.92
CA THR A 157 8.48 -19.89 -15.83
C THR A 157 7.62 -18.65 -16.04
N PRO A 158 6.65 -18.67 -16.98
CA PRO A 158 5.71 -17.58 -17.12
C PRO A 158 4.66 -17.65 -16.02
N TYR A 159 4.55 -16.59 -15.21
CA TYR A 159 3.54 -16.48 -14.16
C TYR A 159 2.45 -15.50 -14.56
N ARG A 160 1.19 -15.83 -14.22
CA ARG A 160 0.05 -14.92 -14.41
C ARG A 160 0.23 -13.60 -13.65
N ASP A 161 0.72 -13.67 -12.42
CA ASP A 161 0.91 -12.53 -11.54
C ASP A 161 1.96 -12.84 -10.46
N SER A 162 2.30 -11.83 -9.65
CA SER A 162 3.29 -11.98 -8.58
C SER A 162 2.84 -12.93 -7.47
N THR A 163 1.54 -13.17 -7.30
CA THR A 163 1.01 -14.08 -6.28
C THR A 163 1.24 -15.53 -6.70
N ALA A 164 1.00 -15.85 -7.98
CA ALA A 164 1.34 -17.15 -8.55
C ALA A 164 2.84 -17.44 -8.46
N ALA A 165 3.68 -16.44 -8.78
CA ALA A 165 5.13 -16.55 -8.64
C ALA A 165 5.55 -16.77 -7.18
N ALA A 166 4.97 -16.03 -6.22
CA ALA A 166 5.26 -16.20 -4.80
C ALA A 166 4.90 -17.61 -4.29
N LYS A 167 3.77 -18.17 -4.73
CA LYS A 167 3.39 -19.54 -4.40
C LYS A 167 4.38 -20.57 -4.95
N SER A 168 4.81 -20.40 -6.21
CA SER A 168 5.78 -21.30 -6.86
C SER A 168 7.16 -21.26 -6.20
N LEU A 169 7.63 -20.06 -5.83
CA LEU A 169 8.95 -19.82 -5.26
C LEU A 169 9.01 -20.01 -3.73
N GLY A 170 7.86 -20.19 -3.07
CA GLY A 170 7.76 -20.40 -1.61
C GLY A 170 8.69 -21.49 -1.07
N PRO A 171 8.68 -22.71 -1.63
CA PRO A 171 9.57 -23.79 -1.18
C PRO A 171 11.06 -23.43 -1.28
N LEU A 172 11.46 -22.69 -2.32
CA LEU A 172 12.84 -22.20 -2.45
C LEU A 172 13.16 -21.14 -1.39
N ALA A 173 12.21 -20.24 -1.12
CA ALA A 173 12.36 -19.23 -0.07
C ALA A 173 12.57 -19.89 1.31
N ASP A 174 11.74 -20.88 1.65
CA ASP A 174 11.85 -21.63 2.90
C ASP A 174 13.16 -22.42 2.98
N ALA A 175 13.62 -23.03 1.87
CA ALA A 175 14.88 -23.76 1.84
C ALA A 175 16.12 -22.88 2.06
N LEU A 176 16.04 -21.59 1.69
CA LEU A 176 17.11 -20.61 1.86
C LEU A 176 17.03 -19.83 3.17
N LEU A 177 15.86 -19.80 3.81
CA LEU A 177 15.62 -19.09 5.07
C LEU A 177 16.66 -19.46 6.13
N ASN A 178 17.22 -18.47 6.83
CA ASN A 178 18.00 -18.74 8.03
C ASN A 178 17.03 -18.92 9.22
N SER A 179 16.83 -20.15 9.67
CA SER A 179 15.93 -20.48 10.79
C SER A 179 16.42 -19.98 12.15
N GLY A 180 17.71 -19.69 12.31
CA GLY A 180 18.27 -19.06 13.52
C GLY A 180 17.98 -17.57 13.62
N SER A 181 17.70 -16.90 12.50
CA SER A 181 17.36 -15.47 12.46
C SER A 181 16.37 -15.15 11.33
N PRO A 182 15.14 -15.72 11.34
CA PRO A 182 14.24 -15.66 10.20
C PRO A 182 13.72 -14.25 9.94
N GLY A 183 13.48 -13.46 11.00
CA GLY A 183 13.11 -12.06 10.89
C GLY A 183 14.16 -11.21 10.18
N ASP A 184 15.44 -11.34 10.56
CA ASP A 184 16.55 -10.65 9.89
C ASP A 184 16.70 -11.12 8.44
N HIS A 185 16.56 -12.42 8.16
CA HIS A 185 16.65 -12.95 6.81
C HIS A 185 15.55 -12.37 5.91
N ASN A 186 14.30 -12.38 6.36
CA ASN A 186 13.17 -11.84 5.62
C ASN A 186 13.35 -10.33 5.37
N GLN A 187 13.77 -9.59 6.39
CA GLN A 187 14.06 -8.16 6.22
C GLN A 187 15.23 -7.90 5.28
N ALA A 188 16.27 -8.74 5.31
CA ALA A 188 17.41 -8.66 4.40
C ALA A 188 17.00 -8.89 2.94
N MET A 189 16.14 -9.88 2.67
CA MET A 189 15.59 -10.11 1.33
C MET A 189 14.78 -8.91 0.83
N MET A 190 13.91 -8.34 1.67
CA MET A 190 13.14 -7.15 1.33
C MET A 190 14.05 -5.93 1.09
N GLU A 191 15.07 -5.73 1.94
CA GLU A 191 16.04 -4.64 1.82
C GLU A 191 16.88 -4.77 0.54
N LEU A 192 17.36 -5.97 0.23
CA LEU A 192 18.13 -6.27 -0.98
C LEU A 192 17.32 -5.91 -2.23
N GLY A 193 16.05 -6.30 -2.26
CA GLY A 193 15.17 -5.99 -3.40
C GLY A 193 14.87 -4.51 -3.51
N ALA A 194 14.74 -3.80 -2.38
CA ALA A 194 14.45 -2.38 -2.35
C ALA A 194 15.65 -1.50 -2.74
N THR A 195 16.89 -1.92 -2.43
CA THR A 195 18.08 -1.06 -2.48
C THR A 195 19.16 -1.49 -3.49
N VAL A 196 19.13 -2.73 -3.96
CA VAL A 196 20.18 -3.28 -4.86
C VAL A 196 19.57 -3.99 -6.05
N CYS A 197 18.76 -5.02 -5.79
CA CYS A 197 18.13 -5.86 -6.80
C CYS A 197 16.86 -5.19 -7.34
N HIS A 198 17.01 -4.00 -7.93
CA HIS A 198 15.91 -3.19 -8.47
C HIS A 198 15.20 -3.85 -9.65
N ARG A 199 13.95 -3.45 -9.91
CA ARG A 199 13.17 -3.97 -11.05
C ARG A 199 13.88 -3.70 -12.39
N LYS A 200 14.33 -2.46 -12.59
CA LYS A 200 15.16 -2.02 -13.73
C LYS A 200 16.51 -1.57 -13.20
N ASN A 201 17.56 -1.72 -14.00
CA ASN A 201 18.94 -1.36 -13.68
C ASN A 201 19.39 -1.91 -12.31
N PRO A 202 19.33 -3.24 -12.07
CA PRO A 202 19.79 -3.80 -10.81
C PRO A 202 21.30 -3.57 -10.60
N LEU A 203 21.69 -3.23 -9.38
CA LEU A 203 23.08 -2.94 -9.01
C LEU A 203 23.88 -4.24 -8.77
N CYS A 204 23.96 -5.09 -9.80
CA CYS A 204 24.51 -6.45 -9.71
C CYS A 204 25.98 -6.49 -9.25
N THR A 205 26.78 -5.46 -9.54
CA THR A 205 28.21 -5.38 -9.20
C THR A 205 28.46 -5.25 -7.70
N VAL A 206 27.51 -4.69 -6.95
CA VAL A 206 27.59 -4.51 -5.48
C VAL A 206 26.66 -5.47 -4.73
N CYS A 207 26.01 -6.40 -5.44
CA CYS A 207 25.08 -7.33 -4.84
C CYS A 207 25.82 -8.37 -3.99
N PRO A 208 25.48 -8.56 -2.69
CA PRO A 208 26.22 -9.46 -1.81
C PRO A 208 26.18 -10.92 -2.25
N VAL A 209 25.17 -11.30 -3.03
CA VAL A 209 24.95 -12.67 -3.52
C VAL A 209 25.22 -12.81 -5.02
N LEU A 210 26.02 -11.90 -5.61
CA LEU A 210 26.27 -11.88 -7.06
C LEU A 210 26.82 -13.21 -7.60
N ASN A 211 27.69 -13.87 -6.83
CA ASN A 211 28.34 -15.12 -7.23
C ASN A 211 27.38 -16.31 -7.26
N LEU A 212 26.21 -16.18 -6.64
CA LEU A 212 25.16 -17.20 -6.62
C LEU A 212 24.09 -16.95 -7.69
N CYS A 213 24.02 -15.74 -8.26
CA CYS A 213 22.92 -15.33 -9.12
C CYS A 213 23.05 -15.81 -10.58
N ALA A 214 22.14 -16.69 -11.02
CA ALA A 214 22.09 -17.18 -12.39
C ALA A 214 21.65 -16.11 -13.40
N GLY A 215 20.66 -15.29 -13.07
CA GLY A 215 20.18 -14.20 -13.93
C GLY A 215 21.23 -13.10 -14.15
N ARG A 216 22.13 -12.88 -13.18
CA ARG A 216 23.31 -12.04 -13.41
C ARG A 216 24.27 -12.71 -14.39
N ARG A 217 24.57 -14.00 -14.20
CA ARG A 217 25.49 -14.74 -15.08
C ARG A 217 24.99 -14.86 -16.51
N SER A 218 23.67 -14.87 -16.74
CA SER A 218 23.11 -14.87 -18.10
C SER A 218 23.21 -13.51 -18.80
N GLY A 219 23.57 -12.43 -18.10
CA GLY A 219 23.61 -11.07 -18.65
C GLY A 219 22.25 -10.38 -18.71
N GLU A 220 21.15 -11.07 -18.39
CA GLU A 220 19.77 -10.56 -18.54
C GLU A 220 18.94 -10.68 -17.25
N PRO A 221 19.36 -10.09 -16.12
CA PRO A 221 18.62 -10.20 -14.87
C PRO A 221 17.22 -9.56 -14.94
N GLU A 222 16.98 -8.63 -15.86
CA GLU A 222 15.68 -7.97 -16.04
C GLU A 222 14.63 -8.84 -16.75
N ALA A 223 15.03 -9.95 -17.37
CA ALA A 223 14.11 -10.93 -17.94
C ALA A 223 13.31 -11.70 -16.87
N TYR A 224 13.67 -11.52 -15.59
CA TYR A 224 13.09 -12.22 -14.44
C TYR A 224 12.52 -11.24 -13.40
N PRO A 225 11.32 -11.52 -12.83
CA PRO A 225 10.43 -12.63 -13.14
C PRO A 225 9.65 -12.41 -14.44
N ARG A 226 9.27 -13.49 -15.13
CA ARG A 226 8.37 -13.43 -16.29
C ARG A 226 6.91 -13.35 -15.84
N LEU A 227 6.41 -12.13 -15.66
CA LEU A 227 5.02 -11.88 -15.30
C LEU A 227 4.21 -11.50 -16.55
N ALA A 228 2.99 -12.00 -16.66
CA ALA A 228 2.05 -11.57 -17.69
C ALA A 228 1.80 -10.06 -17.61
N ALA A 229 1.64 -9.43 -18.78
CA ALA A 229 1.32 -8.01 -18.84
C ALA A 229 -0.05 -7.74 -18.18
N LYS A 230 -0.12 -6.69 -17.36
CA LYS A 230 -1.40 -6.28 -16.76
C LYS A 230 -2.27 -5.63 -17.82
N ILE A 231 -3.50 -6.11 -17.95
CA ILE A 231 -4.55 -5.43 -18.73
C ILE A 231 -4.99 -4.20 -17.95
N ILE A 232 -4.82 -3.02 -18.54
CA ILE A 232 -5.25 -1.74 -17.97
C ILE A 232 -6.44 -1.23 -18.77
N GLU A 233 -7.56 -0.99 -18.09
CA GLU A 233 -8.79 -0.46 -18.67
C GLU A 233 -8.83 1.05 -18.45
N SER A 234 -8.93 1.81 -19.54
CA SER A 234 -9.09 3.27 -19.49
C SER A 234 -10.54 3.64 -19.18
N ARG A 235 -10.75 4.58 -18.26
CA ARG A 235 -12.05 5.11 -17.88
C ARG A 235 -12.02 6.64 -17.83
N THR A 236 -13.14 7.27 -18.16
CA THR A 236 -13.31 8.72 -18.03
C THR A 236 -14.43 9.01 -17.04
N VAL A 237 -14.20 9.90 -16.07
CA VAL A 237 -15.23 10.35 -15.11
C VAL A 237 -15.25 11.87 -15.11
N PHE A 238 -16.33 12.45 -15.61
CA PHE A 238 -16.53 13.90 -15.65
C PHE A 238 -16.89 14.41 -14.26
N ARG A 239 -16.13 15.37 -13.76
CA ARG A 239 -16.28 15.94 -12.41
C ARG A 239 -16.72 17.39 -12.50
N ALA A 240 -17.49 17.83 -11.51
CA ALA A 240 -17.88 19.22 -11.37
C ALA A 240 -17.10 19.91 -10.25
N TRP A 241 -16.70 21.15 -10.51
CA TRP A 241 -16.25 22.11 -9.52
C TRP A 241 -17.36 23.14 -9.32
N CYS A 242 -17.92 23.18 -8.11
CA CYS A 242 -19.02 24.07 -7.78
C CYS A 242 -18.75 24.72 -6.42
N ARG A 243 -18.77 26.05 -6.38
CA ARG A 243 -18.69 26.86 -5.17
C ARG A 243 -19.99 27.63 -5.02
N ARG A 244 -20.55 27.63 -3.81
CA ARG A 244 -21.74 28.40 -3.49
C ARG A 244 -21.36 29.87 -3.29
N ASP A 245 -22.05 30.76 -3.98
CA ASP A 245 -21.69 32.20 -4.00
C ASP A 245 -21.82 32.87 -2.63
N SER A 246 -22.75 32.41 -1.78
CA SER A 246 -23.05 33.05 -0.49
C SER A 246 -21.97 32.89 0.58
N ASP A 247 -21.27 31.75 0.60
CA ASP A 247 -20.33 31.38 1.67
C ASP A 247 -19.06 30.69 1.17
N GLY A 248 -18.92 30.53 -0.15
CA GLY A 248 -17.80 29.85 -0.78
C GLY A 248 -17.74 28.35 -0.53
N ALA A 249 -18.79 27.74 0.05
CA ALA A 249 -18.83 26.30 0.30
C ALA A 249 -18.64 25.52 -1.00
N VAL A 250 -17.90 24.41 -0.94
CA VAL A 250 -17.60 23.56 -2.09
C VAL A 250 -18.56 22.38 -2.10
N LEU A 251 -19.18 22.10 -3.25
CA LEU A 251 -20.03 20.92 -3.42
C LEU A 251 -19.15 19.67 -3.54
N LEU A 252 -19.37 18.71 -2.65
CA LEU A 252 -18.70 17.42 -2.65
C LEU A 252 -19.73 16.29 -2.66
N HIS A 253 -19.31 15.12 -3.12
CA HIS A 253 -20.07 13.89 -2.98
C HIS A 253 -19.40 12.98 -1.94
N ARG A 254 -20.12 12.63 -0.89
CA ARG A 254 -19.71 11.66 0.13
C ARG A 254 -20.18 10.26 -0.26
N THR A 255 -19.25 9.38 -0.56
CA THR A 255 -19.57 7.98 -0.82
C THR A 255 -20.17 7.32 0.42
N ALA A 256 -21.27 6.56 0.24
CA ALA A 256 -21.96 5.84 1.31
C ALA A 256 -21.00 5.02 2.19
N SER A 257 -21.27 4.99 3.50
CA SER A 257 -20.44 4.25 4.48
C SER A 257 -20.39 2.74 4.20
N SER A 258 -21.42 2.18 3.57
CA SER A 258 -21.53 0.77 3.17
C SER A 258 -20.77 0.43 1.88
N ALA A 259 -20.27 1.43 1.15
CA ALA A 259 -19.64 1.20 -0.14
C ALA A 259 -18.34 0.40 -0.02
N ARG A 260 -18.12 -0.55 -0.94
CA ARG A 260 -16.89 -1.35 -0.96
C ARG A 260 -15.62 -0.52 -1.18
N ARG A 261 -15.73 0.61 -1.86
CA ARG A 261 -14.62 1.52 -2.19
C ARG A 261 -14.96 2.92 -1.73
N LEU A 262 -13.94 3.61 -1.22
CA LEU A 262 -14.03 5.01 -0.80
C LEU A 262 -15.12 5.29 0.26
N ALA A 263 -15.56 4.28 1.03
CA ALA A 263 -16.58 4.43 2.07
C ALA A 263 -16.33 5.64 2.99
N GLY A 264 -17.32 6.54 3.02
CA GLY A 264 -17.32 7.76 3.83
C GLY A 264 -16.38 8.86 3.35
N GLN A 265 -15.68 8.67 2.22
CA GLN A 265 -14.79 9.68 1.65
C GLN A 265 -15.56 10.64 0.75
N HIS A 266 -15.09 11.89 0.74
CA HIS A 266 -15.55 12.93 -0.15
C HIS A 266 -14.69 12.97 -1.42
N GLU A 267 -15.36 13.18 -2.55
CA GLU A 267 -14.76 13.51 -3.84
C GLU A 267 -15.55 14.65 -4.49
N LEU A 268 -14.98 15.25 -5.54
CA LEU A 268 -15.74 16.13 -6.43
C LEU A 268 -16.89 15.32 -7.03
N PRO A 269 -18.12 15.86 -7.11
CA PRO A 269 -19.24 15.14 -7.68
C PRO A 269 -18.99 14.79 -9.15
N SER A 270 -19.43 13.62 -9.58
CA SER A 270 -19.42 13.25 -10.99
C SER A 270 -20.67 13.80 -11.69
N ALA A 271 -20.69 13.79 -13.02
CA ALA A 271 -21.91 14.09 -13.78
C ALA A 271 -23.09 13.21 -13.31
N GLU A 272 -22.85 11.92 -13.09
CA GLU A 272 -23.85 10.96 -12.60
C GLU A 272 -24.41 11.35 -11.21
N HIS A 273 -23.56 11.74 -10.25
CA HIS A 273 -24.01 12.18 -8.93
C HIS A 273 -24.92 13.42 -9.00
N LEU A 274 -24.75 14.24 -10.04
CA LEU A 274 -25.55 15.43 -10.28
C LEU A 274 -26.82 15.15 -11.11
N GLY A 275 -27.06 13.90 -11.50
CA GLY A 275 -28.14 13.55 -12.44
C GLY A 275 -27.94 14.11 -13.85
N LEU A 276 -26.69 14.42 -14.22
CA LEU A 276 -26.32 15.00 -15.51
C LEU A 276 -25.62 13.95 -16.40
N SER A 277 -25.80 14.08 -17.71
CA SER A 277 -24.90 13.42 -18.66
C SER A 277 -23.55 14.14 -18.72
N PRO A 278 -22.46 13.45 -19.10
CA PRO A 278 -21.16 14.10 -19.36
C PRO A 278 -21.27 15.35 -20.24
N ALA A 279 -21.98 15.25 -21.37
CA ALA A 279 -22.19 16.36 -22.29
C ALA A 279 -22.98 17.53 -21.67
N ALA A 280 -23.92 17.25 -20.77
CA ALA A 280 -24.65 18.30 -20.06
C ALA A 280 -23.76 19.04 -19.04
N LEU A 281 -22.86 18.31 -18.36
CA LEU A 281 -21.88 18.92 -17.45
C LEU A 281 -20.85 19.75 -18.23
N GLU A 282 -20.35 19.25 -19.36
CA GLU A 282 -19.43 19.99 -20.23
C GLU A 282 -20.03 21.33 -20.71
N LYS A 283 -21.32 21.32 -21.10
CA LYS A 283 -22.05 22.54 -21.49
C LYS A 283 -22.36 23.45 -20.30
N SER A 284 -22.22 22.95 -19.07
CA SER A 284 -22.59 23.74 -17.89
C SER A 284 -21.56 24.77 -17.50
N GLY A 285 -20.30 24.60 -17.89
CA GLY A 285 -19.22 25.56 -17.69
C GLY A 285 -17.86 25.08 -18.24
N ALA A 286 -16.88 25.97 -18.20
CA ALA A 286 -15.56 25.74 -18.79
C ALA A 286 -14.83 24.54 -18.16
N LEU A 287 -14.02 23.84 -18.96
CA LEU A 287 -13.06 22.86 -18.47
C LEU A 287 -11.96 23.59 -17.69
N LEU A 288 -11.83 23.30 -16.39
CA LEU A 288 -10.82 23.91 -15.53
C LEU A 288 -9.51 23.12 -15.57
N LYS A 289 -9.61 21.79 -15.42
CA LYS A 289 -8.44 20.89 -15.36
C LYS A 289 -8.79 19.50 -15.88
N THR A 290 -7.78 18.79 -16.38
CA THR A 290 -7.86 17.34 -16.61
C THR A 290 -6.87 16.62 -15.71
N LYS A 291 -7.37 15.79 -14.81
CA LYS A 291 -6.55 15.01 -13.88
C LYS A 291 -6.53 13.54 -14.27
N LYS A 292 -5.47 12.83 -13.87
CA LYS A 292 -5.32 11.39 -14.13
C LYS A 292 -4.97 10.65 -12.84
N ARG A 293 -5.52 9.46 -12.65
CA ARG A 293 -5.12 8.55 -11.56
C ARG A 293 -5.31 7.09 -11.92
N GLY A 294 -4.46 6.22 -11.38
CA GLY A 294 -4.62 4.77 -11.48
C GLY A 294 -5.26 4.20 -10.23
N ILE A 295 -6.24 3.30 -10.39
CA ILE A 295 -6.80 2.50 -9.29
C ILE A 295 -6.84 1.04 -9.76
N THR A 296 -6.01 0.19 -9.16
CA THR A 296 -5.88 -1.23 -9.51
C THR A 296 -5.62 -1.49 -11.00
N ARG A 297 -6.63 -1.89 -11.77
CA ARG A 297 -6.56 -2.13 -13.22
C ARG A 297 -7.12 -0.99 -14.06
N TYR A 298 -7.58 0.08 -13.42
CA TYR A 298 -8.24 1.20 -14.07
C TYR A 298 -7.32 2.40 -14.17
N ALA A 299 -7.19 2.96 -15.36
CA ALA A 299 -6.58 4.27 -15.58
C ALA A 299 -7.69 5.30 -15.79
N PHE A 300 -7.91 6.16 -14.80
CA PHE A 300 -8.93 7.21 -14.85
C PHE A 300 -8.37 8.49 -15.44
N THR A 301 -9.14 9.08 -16.36
CA THR A 301 -9.02 10.48 -16.79
C THR A 301 -10.25 11.23 -16.27
N GLU A 302 -10.03 12.34 -15.59
CA GLU A 302 -11.07 13.09 -14.88
C GLU A 302 -11.02 14.56 -15.30
N PRO A 303 -11.76 14.95 -16.35
CA PRO A 303 -11.98 16.36 -16.66
C PRO A 303 -12.87 16.99 -15.58
N ILE A 304 -12.46 18.15 -15.10
CA ILE A 304 -13.12 18.92 -14.04
C ILE A 304 -13.68 20.19 -14.67
N HIS A 305 -15.01 20.30 -14.72
CA HIS A 305 -15.73 21.43 -15.29
C HIS A 305 -16.27 22.35 -14.22
N ALA A 306 -16.25 23.66 -14.47
CA ALA A 306 -16.97 24.61 -13.66
C ALA A 306 -18.48 24.35 -13.74
N LEU A 307 -19.16 24.38 -12.61
CA LEU A 307 -20.61 24.30 -12.50
C LEU A 307 -21.10 25.47 -11.64
N PRO A 308 -21.84 26.43 -12.22
CA PRO A 308 -22.47 27.51 -11.44
C PRO A 308 -23.41 26.95 -10.36
N ALA A 309 -23.37 27.53 -9.16
CA ALA A 309 -24.18 27.06 -8.02
C ALA A 309 -25.68 27.06 -8.29
N GLN A 310 -26.17 27.99 -9.13
CA GLN A 310 -27.57 28.09 -9.53
C GLN A 310 -28.05 26.87 -10.34
N LYS A 311 -27.13 26.09 -10.93
CA LYS A 311 -27.45 24.87 -11.67
C LYS A 311 -27.53 23.63 -10.77
N VAL A 312 -27.24 23.77 -9.48
CA VAL A 312 -27.38 22.68 -8.50
C VAL A 312 -28.78 22.74 -7.91
N SER A 313 -29.63 21.78 -8.29
CA SER A 313 -31.01 21.70 -7.79
C SER A 313 -31.06 21.44 -6.28
N ALA A 314 -32.01 22.08 -5.60
CA ALA A 314 -32.41 21.75 -4.24
C ALA A 314 -33.75 20.98 -4.24
N PRO A 315 -33.95 19.94 -3.41
CA PRO A 315 -32.99 19.39 -2.44
C PRO A 315 -31.81 18.69 -3.13
N LEU A 316 -30.66 18.66 -2.45
CA LEU A 316 -29.49 17.95 -2.94
C LEU A 316 -29.80 16.45 -3.06
N ALA A 317 -29.32 15.83 -4.14
CA ALA A 317 -29.36 14.37 -4.28
C ALA A 317 -28.54 13.68 -3.18
N ASP A 318 -28.83 12.40 -2.93
CA ASP A 318 -28.17 11.65 -1.86
C ASP A 318 -26.64 11.66 -2.00
N GLY A 319 -25.95 11.80 -0.87
CA GLY A 319 -24.49 11.91 -0.80
C GLY A 319 -23.91 13.27 -1.22
N LEU A 320 -24.66 14.17 -1.88
CA LEU A 320 -24.17 15.52 -2.17
C LEU A 320 -24.23 16.40 -0.90
N VAL A 321 -23.14 17.10 -0.63
CA VAL A 321 -22.99 17.96 0.55
C VAL A 321 -22.23 19.23 0.21
N TRP A 322 -22.68 20.36 0.74
CA TRP A 322 -21.90 21.59 0.77
C TRP A 322 -20.93 21.55 1.95
N VAL A 323 -19.64 21.75 1.69
CA VAL A 323 -18.60 21.78 2.73
C VAL A 323 -17.98 23.16 2.76
N GLU A 324 -18.07 23.83 3.90
CA GLU A 324 -17.46 25.14 4.10
C GLU A 324 -15.94 25.09 3.97
N PRO A 325 -15.29 26.16 3.47
CA PRO A 325 -13.83 26.20 3.32
C PRO A 325 -13.07 25.86 4.62
N THR A 326 -13.58 26.31 5.76
CA THR A 326 -13.02 26.06 7.10
C THR A 326 -13.11 24.58 7.51
N GLN A 327 -14.04 23.82 6.94
CA GLN A 327 -14.28 22.40 7.23
C GLN A 327 -13.60 21.47 6.21
N LEU A 328 -13.06 21.97 5.11
CA LEU A 328 -12.41 21.15 4.09
C LEU A 328 -11.25 20.31 4.62
N GLU A 329 -10.54 20.83 5.62
CA GLU A 329 -9.45 20.10 6.24
C GLU A 329 -9.93 19.01 7.20
N SER A 330 -11.13 19.14 7.78
CA SER A 330 -11.69 18.15 8.72
C SER A 330 -12.38 16.99 8.01
N VAL A 331 -13.05 17.23 6.87
CA VAL A 331 -13.73 16.16 6.12
C VAL A 331 -12.75 15.10 5.61
N LEU A 332 -13.18 13.85 5.62
CA LEU A 332 -12.41 12.75 5.06
C LEU A 332 -12.47 12.81 3.54
N MET A 333 -11.37 13.14 2.88
CA MET A 333 -11.32 13.28 1.41
C MET A 333 -10.35 12.28 0.79
N SER A 334 -10.64 11.83 -0.43
CA SER A 334 -9.67 11.00 -1.15
C SER A 334 -8.41 11.81 -1.45
N GLY A 335 -7.23 11.17 -1.33
CA GLY A 335 -5.94 11.86 -1.46
C GLY A 335 -5.77 12.68 -2.76
N PRO A 336 -6.14 12.14 -3.95
CA PRO A 336 -6.13 12.91 -5.18
C PRO A 336 -7.06 14.13 -5.13
N HIS A 337 -8.31 13.96 -4.72
CA HIS A 337 -9.28 15.06 -4.68
C HIS A 337 -8.90 16.12 -3.65
N ARG A 338 -8.28 15.76 -2.51
CA ARG A 338 -7.75 16.75 -1.55
C ARG A 338 -6.73 17.67 -2.20
N ARG A 339 -5.84 17.13 -3.02
CA ARG A 339 -4.88 17.96 -3.77
C ARG A 339 -5.58 18.82 -4.82
N TRP A 340 -6.55 18.26 -5.55
CA TRP A 340 -7.25 18.99 -6.62
C TRP A 340 -8.12 20.12 -6.06
N VAL A 341 -8.83 19.90 -4.96
CA VAL A 341 -9.63 20.93 -4.28
C VAL A 341 -8.73 22.05 -3.79
N ARG A 342 -7.58 21.75 -3.15
CA ARG A 342 -6.63 22.79 -2.73
C ARG A 342 -6.06 23.58 -3.92
N GLU A 343 -5.76 22.92 -5.02
CA GLU A 343 -5.32 23.58 -6.26
C GLU A 343 -6.39 24.51 -6.82
N LEU A 344 -7.64 24.05 -6.91
CA LEU A 344 -8.77 24.83 -7.43
C LEU A 344 -9.21 25.98 -6.51
N LEU A 345 -8.85 25.95 -5.23
CA LEU A 345 -9.09 27.05 -4.28
C LEU A 345 -7.98 28.11 -4.30
N ALA A 346 -6.81 27.78 -4.83
CA ALA A 346 -5.67 28.69 -4.92
C ALA A 346 -5.67 29.50 -6.23
N GLU A 347 -6.59 29.18 -7.15
CA GLU A 347 -6.89 29.90 -8.40
C GLU A 347 -8.10 30.82 -8.17
#